data_AF-A0A928QMI6-F1
#
_entry.id   AF-A0A928QMI6-F1
#
_cell.length_a   1.000
_cell.length_b   1.000
_cell.length_c   1.000
_cell.angle_alpha   90.00
_cell.angle_beta   90.00
_cell.angle_gamma   90.00
#
_symmetry.space_group_name_H-M   'P 1'
#
loop_
_entity.id
_entity.type
_entity.pdbx_description
1 polymer ?
#
loop_
_entity_poly.entity_id
_entity_poly.type
_entity_poly.pdbx_seq_one_letter_code
_entity_poly.pdbx_strand_id
1 'polypeptide(L)'
;MKRSLEKNLEAMTPEEREVAIRELSKITWEIAKYSHSYLWEGHGKTNWSTDVKVQLGTDVIAFWSSYHESYRHCYYTKSLTFNGNKTTCALLKNIIEKLRSLNGVAEEEPIFL
;
A
#
# COMPACT_ATOMS: atom_id res chain seq x y z
N MET A 1 -7.83 14.28 -8.01
CA MET A 1 -7.27 14.12 -6.65
C MET A 1 -7.79 15.27 -5.78
N LYS A 2 -8.01 15.12 -4.47
CA LYS A 2 -8.50 16.26 -3.64
C LYS A 2 -7.40 17.34 -3.55
N ARG A 3 -7.77 18.63 -3.63
CA ARG A 3 -6.82 19.78 -3.53
C ARG A 3 -5.95 19.75 -2.26
N SER A 4 -6.47 19.19 -1.15
CA SER A 4 -5.71 19.07 0.10
C SER A 4 -4.52 18.10 0.00
N LEU A 5 -4.72 16.97 -0.68
CA LEU A 5 -3.69 15.96 -0.86
C LEU A 5 -2.55 16.47 -1.74
N GLU A 6 -2.86 17.14 -2.85
CA GLU A 6 -1.85 17.73 -3.72
C GLU A 6 -0.94 18.71 -2.98
N LYS A 7 -1.55 19.62 -2.20
CA LYS A 7 -0.81 20.57 -1.36
C LYS A 7 0.08 19.87 -0.34
N ASN A 8 -0.41 18.79 0.28
CA ASN A 8 0.36 18.02 1.25
C ASN A 8 1.56 17.34 0.60
N LEU A 9 1.40 16.71 -0.58
CA LEU A 9 2.50 16.05 -1.30
C LEU A 9 3.58 17.04 -1.77
N GLU A 10 3.17 18.20 -2.25
CA GLU A 10 4.09 19.26 -2.71
C GLU A 10 4.89 19.89 -1.57
N ALA A 11 4.30 19.95 -0.36
CA ALA A 11 4.97 20.48 0.84
C ALA A 11 6.00 19.53 1.47
N MET A 12 6.02 18.25 1.09
CA MET A 12 6.97 17.27 1.63
C MET A 12 8.40 17.52 1.16
N THR A 13 9.39 17.26 2.01
CA THR A 13 10.81 17.27 1.59
C THR A 13 11.15 16.05 0.72
N PRO A 14 12.23 16.08 -0.07
CA PRO A 14 12.65 14.91 -0.86
C PRO A 14 12.81 13.64 -0.02
N GLU A 15 13.36 13.74 1.18
CA GLU A 15 13.56 12.60 2.09
C GLU A 15 12.22 12.04 2.59
N GLU A 16 11.28 12.91 2.95
CA GLU A 16 9.93 12.49 3.33
C GLU A 16 9.22 11.77 2.17
N ARG A 17 9.42 12.26 0.94
CA ARG A 17 8.87 11.64 -0.27
C ARG A 17 9.48 10.26 -0.51
N GLU A 18 10.79 10.10 -0.35
CA GLU A 18 11.46 8.79 -0.48
C GLU A 18 10.94 7.78 0.54
N VAL A 19 10.83 8.18 1.80
CA VAL A 19 10.25 7.34 2.86
C VAL A 19 8.82 6.96 2.50
N ALA A 20 7.99 7.92 2.10
CA ALA A 20 6.62 7.65 1.69
C ALA A 20 6.55 6.70 0.49
N ILE A 21 7.34 6.90 -0.56
CA ILE A 21 7.40 5.99 -1.72
C ILE A 21 7.77 4.58 -1.27
N ARG A 22 8.79 4.42 -0.42
CA ARG A 22 9.22 3.12 0.08
C ARG A 22 8.10 2.41 0.86
N GLU A 23 7.45 3.11 1.79
CA GLU A 23 6.39 2.51 2.61
C GLU A 23 5.13 2.21 1.78
N LEU A 24 4.74 3.09 0.85
CA LEU A 24 3.62 2.84 -0.06
C LEU A 24 3.92 1.68 -1.03
N SER A 25 5.18 1.48 -1.42
CA SER A 25 5.60 0.34 -2.24
C SER A 25 5.57 -1.00 -1.48
N LYS A 26 5.76 -0.98 -0.16
CA LYS A 26 5.50 -2.18 0.67
C LYS A 26 4.02 -2.57 0.62
N ILE A 27 3.13 -1.58 0.68
CA ILE A 27 1.68 -1.80 0.59
C ILE A 27 1.31 -2.41 -0.77
N THR A 28 1.86 -1.90 -1.89
CA THR A 28 1.58 -2.50 -3.21
C THR A 28 2.07 -3.94 -3.30
N TRP A 29 3.26 -4.24 -2.77
CA TRP A 29 3.80 -5.60 -2.74
C TRP A 29 2.95 -6.56 -1.92
N GLU A 30 2.52 -6.15 -0.71
CA GLU A 30 1.64 -6.96 0.15
C GLU A 30 0.27 -7.22 -0.49
N ILE A 31 -0.25 -6.27 -1.27
CA ILE A 31 -1.49 -6.44 -2.04
C ILE A 31 -1.29 -7.46 -3.18
N ALA A 32 -0.15 -7.42 -3.88
CA ALA A 32 0.16 -8.28 -5.01
C ALA A 32 0.38 -9.74 -4.58
N LYS A 33 1.04 -9.95 -3.44
CA LYS A 33 1.44 -11.26 -2.89
C LYS A 33 0.29 -12.27 -2.76
N TYR A 34 -0.95 -11.79 -2.60
CA TYR A 34 -2.14 -12.61 -2.39
C TYR A 34 -3.29 -12.28 -3.36
N SER A 35 -2.97 -11.66 -4.51
CA SER A 35 -3.94 -11.44 -5.59
C SER A 35 -4.33 -12.73 -6.32
N HIS A 36 -3.52 -13.80 -6.19
CA HIS A 36 -3.67 -15.07 -6.92
C HIS A 36 -3.62 -16.34 -6.05
N SER A 37 -3.64 -16.22 -4.71
CA SER A 37 -3.45 -17.38 -3.83
C SER A 37 -4.73 -18.20 -3.64
N TYR A 38 -4.95 -19.16 -4.54
CA TYR A 38 -5.63 -20.43 -4.25
C TYR A 38 -4.60 -21.56 -4.41
N LEU A 39 -3.61 -21.62 -3.53
CA LEU A 39 -2.73 -22.78 -3.45
C LEU A 39 -3.19 -23.66 -2.30
N TRP A 40 -3.76 -24.79 -2.67
CA TRP A 40 -4.10 -25.91 -1.81
C TRP A 40 -2.87 -26.81 -1.71
N GLU A 41 -2.04 -26.59 -0.69
CA GLU A 41 -1.29 -27.67 -0.04
C GLU A 41 -1.31 -27.37 1.45
N GLY A 42 -1.63 -28.37 2.28
CA GLY A 42 -1.84 -28.17 3.71
C GLY A 42 -0.52 -27.81 4.40
N HIS A 43 -0.30 -26.53 4.66
CA HIS A 43 0.79 -26.08 5.51
C HIS A 43 0.23 -25.91 6.93
N GLY A 44 1.10 -26.02 7.94
CA GLY A 44 0.68 -25.93 9.35
C GLY A 44 -0.08 -24.64 9.67
N LYS A 45 -0.75 -24.59 10.84
CA LYS A 45 -1.47 -23.39 11.30
C LYS A 45 -0.52 -22.19 11.33
N THR A 46 -0.69 -21.27 10.38
CA THR A 46 0.12 -20.06 10.27
C THR A 46 -0.80 -18.85 10.30
N ASN A 47 -0.49 -17.92 11.20
CA ASN A 47 -1.18 -16.66 11.35
C ASN A 47 -0.16 -15.54 11.27
N TRP A 48 -0.42 -14.56 10.41
CA TRP A 48 0.34 -13.32 10.41
C TRP A 48 -0.58 -12.16 10.06
N SER A 49 -0.18 -10.97 10.51
CA SER A 49 -0.86 -9.72 10.23
C SER A 49 0.16 -8.62 9.99
N THR A 50 -0.14 -7.77 9.01
CA THR A 50 0.66 -6.61 8.65
C THR A 50 -0.21 -5.36 8.82
N ASP A 51 0.29 -4.34 9.53
CA ASP A 51 -0.33 -3.02 9.64
C ASP A 51 0.72 -1.98 9.22
N VAL A 52 0.45 -1.24 8.16
CA VAL A 52 1.31 -0.18 7.62
C VAL A 52 0.52 1.12 7.58
N LYS A 53 1.09 2.19 8.13
CA LYS A 53 0.52 3.53 8.10
C LYS A 53 1.54 4.50 7.53
N VAL A 54 1.11 5.28 6.53
CA VAL A 54 1.93 6.28 5.85
C VAL A 54 1.26 7.65 6.01
N GLN A 55 1.97 8.57 6.63
CA GLN A 55 1.57 9.97 6.80
C GLN A 55 2.02 10.79 5.58
N LEU A 56 1.11 11.55 4.98
CA LEU A 56 1.33 12.44 3.85
C LEU A 56 0.86 13.84 4.24
N GLY A 57 1.68 14.55 5.02
CA GLY A 57 1.29 15.81 5.65
C GLY A 57 0.18 15.59 6.68
N THR A 58 -1.03 16.04 6.40
CA THR A 58 -2.21 15.80 7.27
C THR A 58 -3.04 14.58 6.85
N ASP A 59 -2.80 14.05 5.65
CA ASP A 59 -3.50 12.88 5.14
C ASP A 59 -2.80 11.58 5.58
N VAL A 60 -3.57 10.49 5.74
CA VAL A 60 -3.08 9.19 6.19
C VAL A 60 -3.56 8.09 5.26
N ILE A 61 -2.63 7.26 4.80
CA ILE A 61 -2.95 5.98 4.18
C ILE A 61 -2.66 4.89 5.20
N ALA A 62 -3.63 4.03 5.46
CA ALA A 62 -3.44 2.85 6.29
C ALA A 62 -3.82 1.60 5.51
N PHE A 63 -2.95 0.60 5.59
CA PHE A 63 -3.15 -0.72 5.04
C PHE A 63 -3.03 -1.76 6.13
N TRP A 64 -4.04 -2.60 6.24
CA TRP A 64 -4.02 -3.76 7.11
C TRP A 64 -4.23 -5.01 6.28
N SER A 65 -3.44 -6.05 6.52
CA SER A 65 -3.66 -7.38 5.99
C SER A 65 -3.51 -8.43 7.08
N SER A 66 -4.24 -9.52 6.93
CA SER A 66 -4.08 -10.71 7.75
C SER A 66 -4.24 -11.95 6.91
N TYR A 67 -3.48 -12.98 7.26
CA TYR A 67 -3.64 -14.31 6.73
C TYR A 67 -3.90 -15.27 7.87
N HIS A 68 -4.94 -16.08 7.71
CA HIS A 68 -5.29 -17.14 8.61
C HIS A 68 -5.32 -18.44 7.84
N GLU A 69 -4.43 -19.37 8.19
CA GLU A 69 -4.43 -20.72 7.66
C GLU A 69 -4.80 -21.73 8.75
N SER A 70 -5.74 -22.60 8.38
CA SER A 70 -6.13 -23.79 9.12
C SER A 70 -5.90 -25.00 8.24
N TYR A 71 -5.95 -26.20 8.82
CA TYR A 71 -5.80 -27.47 8.11
C TYR A 71 -6.75 -27.67 6.90
N ARG A 72 -7.78 -26.84 6.73
CA ARG A 72 -8.78 -26.97 5.67
C ARG A 72 -9.10 -25.67 4.92
N HIS A 73 -8.64 -24.52 5.42
CA HIS A 73 -9.01 -23.22 4.87
C HIS A 73 -7.90 -22.21 5.07
N CYS A 74 -7.65 -21.42 4.02
CA CYS A 74 -6.82 -20.22 4.09
C CYS A 74 -7.71 -19.00 3.84
N TYR A 75 -7.58 -17.97 4.67
CA TYR A 75 -8.31 -16.72 4.55
C TYR A 75 -7.31 -15.58 4.48
N TYR A 76 -7.36 -14.79 3.42
CA TYR A 76 -6.64 -13.55 3.31
C TYR A 76 -7.62 -12.39 3.40
N THR A 77 -7.43 -11.52 4.38
CA THR A 77 -8.21 -10.28 4.54
C THR A 77 -7.30 -9.09 4.35
N LYS A 78 -7.77 -8.08 3.63
CA LYS A 78 -7.08 -6.80 3.47
C LYS A 78 -8.04 -5.62 3.60
N SER A 79 -7.52 -4.50 4.10
CA SER A 79 -8.22 -3.23 4.20
C SER A 79 -7.26 -2.12 3.82
N LEU A 80 -7.63 -1.31 2.82
CA LEU A 80 -6.91 -0.11 2.42
C LEU A 80 -7.80 1.10 2.67
N THR A 81 -7.28 2.06 3.45
CA THR A 81 -8.02 3.27 3.80
C THR A 81 -7.21 4.54 3.54
N PHE A 82 -7.91 5.62 3.18
CA PHE A 82 -7.40 6.98 3.09
C PHE A 82 -8.22 7.86 4.04
N ASN A 83 -7.56 8.47 5.03
CA ASN A 83 -8.19 9.21 6.12
C ASN A 83 -9.36 8.44 6.76
N GLY A 84 -9.14 7.15 7.05
CA GLY A 84 -10.12 6.26 7.66
C GLY A 84 -11.24 5.76 6.74
N ASN A 85 -11.32 6.23 5.49
CA ASN A 85 -12.33 5.80 4.52
C ASN A 85 -11.77 4.73 3.59
N LYS A 86 -12.56 3.71 3.25
CA LYS A 86 -12.17 2.69 2.25
C LYS A 86 -11.75 3.35 0.95
N THR A 87 -10.65 2.89 0.38
CA THR A 87 -10.10 3.41 -0.87
C THR A 87 -9.61 2.29 -1.79
N THR A 88 -9.09 2.63 -2.96
CA THR A 88 -8.68 1.70 -4.02
C THR A 88 -7.18 1.72 -4.27
N CYS A 89 -6.65 0.65 -4.85
CA CYS A 89 -5.25 0.60 -5.31
C CYS A 89 -4.95 1.66 -6.38
N ALA A 90 -5.95 2.11 -7.14
CA ALA A 90 -5.78 3.17 -8.13
C ALA A 90 -5.41 4.51 -7.47
N LEU A 91 -6.01 4.85 -6.32
CA LEU A 91 -5.61 6.05 -5.58
C LEU A 91 -4.15 5.93 -5.08
N LEU A 92 -3.79 4.76 -4.55
CA LEU A 92 -2.43 4.48 -4.10
C LEU A 92 -1.41 4.66 -5.22
N LYS A 93 -1.70 4.11 -6.42
CA LYS A 93 -0.86 4.24 -7.61
C LYS A 93 -0.61 5.71 -7.97
N ASN A 94 -1.68 6.49 -8.08
CA ASN A 94 -1.62 7.90 -8.45
C ASN A 94 -0.77 8.72 -7.47
N ILE A 95 -0.82 8.38 -6.18
CA ILE A 95 -0.01 9.04 -5.14
C ILE A 95 1.47 8.71 -5.32
N ILE A 96 1.82 7.44 -5.55
CA ILE A 96 3.21 7.02 -5.77
C ILE A 96 3.78 7.69 -7.02
N GLU A 97 3.03 7.70 -8.12
CA GLU A 97 3.43 8.35 -9.37
C GLU A 97 3.67 9.85 -9.18
N LYS A 98 2.76 10.54 -8.47
CA LYS A 98 2.93 11.96 -8.15
C LYS A 98 4.16 12.21 -7.28
N LEU A 99 4.41 11.37 -6.27
CA LEU A 99 5.59 11.49 -5.41
C LEU A 99 6.88 11.31 -6.20
N ARG A 100 6.96 10.31 -7.09
CA ARG A 100 8.12 10.09 -7.98
C ARG A 100 8.38 11.29 -8.89
N SER A 101 7.33 11.81 -9.53
CA SER A 101 7.40 13.01 -10.36
C SER A 101 7.93 14.22 -9.59
N LEU A 102 7.48 14.42 -8.35
CA LEU A 102 7.97 15.51 -7.48
C LEU A 102 9.42 15.32 -7.03
N ASN A 103 9.92 14.08 -6.97
CA ASN A 103 11.29 13.78 -6.57
C ASN A 103 12.30 13.91 -7.72
N GLY A 104 11.86 14.26 -8.94
CA GLY A 104 12.73 14.36 -10.11
C GLY A 104 13.30 13.02 -10.58
N VAL A 105 12.76 11.90 -10.09
CA VAL A 105 13.12 10.56 -10.53
C VAL A 105 12.35 10.27 -11.82
N ALA A 106 13.07 10.10 -12.93
CA ALA A 106 12.49 9.64 -14.19
C ALA A 106 11.81 8.28 -13.98
N GLU A 107 10.72 8.03 -14.71
CA GLU A 107 9.93 6.80 -14.62
C GLU A 107 10.82 5.54 -14.74
N GLU A 108 11.12 4.88 -13.62
CA GLU A 108 11.67 3.52 -13.64
C GLU A 108 10.61 2.49 -13.21
N GLU A 109 10.45 1.54 -14.13
CA GLU A 109 9.60 0.34 -14.22
C GLU A 109 8.14 0.38 -13.72
N PRO A 110 7.22 -0.26 -14.48
CA PRO A 110 5.80 -0.28 -14.16
C PRO A 110 5.56 -0.95 -12.81
N ILE A 111 4.80 -0.26 -11.95
CA ILE A 111 4.19 -0.88 -10.78
C ILE A 111 3.17 -1.91 -11.31
N PHE A 112 3.53 -3.19 -11.24
CA PHE A 112 2.58 -4.28 -11.45
C PHE A 112 1.52 -4.19 -10.34
N LEU A 113 0.28 -3.90 -10.75
CA LEU A 113 -0.93 -3.99 -9.93
C LEU A 113 -1.83 -5.09 -10.47
#